data_AF-J2TA73-F1
#
_entry.id   AF-J2TA73-F1
#
_cell.length_a   1.000
_cell.length_b   1.000
_cell.length_c   1.000
_cell.angle_alpha   90.00
_cell.angle_beta   90.00
_cell.angle_gamma   90.00
#
_symmetry.space_group_name_H-M   'P 1'
#
loop_
_entity.id
_entity.type
_entity.pdbx_description
1 polymer ?
#
loop_
_entity_poly.entity_id
_entity_poly.type
_entity_poly.pdbx_seq_one_letter_code
_entity_poly.pdbx_strand_id
1 'polypeptide(L)'
;MKRSALAGLLIAATMLASSAYASNDSDQCVMKLQEVNSKLSSAATLDAATKGVVITKTEQAKAAHAANNDRECVSLTQQALQDIQSHAHGQ
;
A
#
# COMPACT_ATOMS: atom_id res chain seq x y z
N MET A 1 5.85 53.50 3.75
CA MET A 1 6.98 52.67 3.27
C MET A 1 7.74 52.07 4.45
N LYS A 2 7.40 50.85 4.88
CA LYS A 2 8.20 50.08 5.84
C LYS A 2 8.09 48.59 5.53
N ARG A 3 8.97 48.18 4.60
CA ARG A 3 9.60 46.86 4.43
C ARG A 3 8.71 45.62 4.61
N SER A 4 8.25 45.09 3.48
CA SER A 4 8.10 43.65 3.28
C SER A 4 9.35 42.92 3.72
N ALA A 5 9.19 41.88 4.54
CA ALA A 5 10.14 40.79 4.65
C ALA A 5 9.38 39.50 4.96
N LEU A 6 9.06 38.78 3.88
CA LEU A 6 9.17 37.34 3.77
C LEU A 6 8.29 36.50 4.70
N ALA A 7 7.09 36.25 4.21
CA ALA A 7 6.53 34.91 4.01
C ALA A 7 7.47 33.75 4.42
N GLY A 8 7.43 33.40 5.71
CA GLY A 8 7.95 32.14 6.22
C GLY A 8 6.81 31.13 6.38
N LEU A 9 6.04 30.88 5.33
CA LEU A 9 5.20 29.68 5.25
C LEU A 9 6.14 28.50 5.06
N LEU A 10 6.65 27.98 6.18
CA LEU A 10 7.18 26.63 6.23
C LEU A 10 6.03 25.71 5.82
N ILE A 11 5.99 25.38 4.53
CA ILE A 11 5.23 24.24 4.04
C ILE A 11 5.90 23.05 4.71
N ALA A 12 5.32 22.62 5.84
CA ALA A 12 5.47 21.27 6.32
C ALA A 12 4.85 20.38 5.24
N ALA A 13 5.66 20.05 4.23
CA ALA A 13 5.38 18.95 3.34
C ALA A 13 5.22 17.74 4.27
N THR A 14 3.97 17.31 4.42
CA THR A 14 3.59 16.15 5.17
C THR A 14 4.41 14.97 4.65
N MET A 15 5.37 14.52 5.45
CA MET A 15 5.86 13.15 5.33
C MET A 15 4.72 12.24 5.77
N LEU A 16 3.72 12.05 4.89
CA LEU A 16 2.69 11.02 4.98
C LEU A 16 3.22 9.64 4.58
N ALA A 17 4.53 9.43 4.68
CA ALA A 17 5.16 8.16 4.38
C ALA A 17 6.11 7.82 5.52
N SER A 18 5.54 7.30 6.62
CA SER A 18 6.15 6.35 7.59
C SER A 18 5.80 6.63 9.07
N SER A 19 4.63 7.21 9.37
CA SER A 19 4.06 7.17 10.73
C SER A 19 2.77 6.35 10.75
N ALA A 20 2.90 5.01 10.83
CA ALA A 20 1.93 4.10 11.48
C ALA A 20 2.21 2.60 11.15
N TYR A 21 3.36 2.07 11.53
CA TYR A 21 3.53 0.60 11.64
C TYR A 21 3.91 0.25 13.08
N ALA A 22 3.09 0.68 14.04
CA ALA A 22 3.34 0.39 15.45
C ALA A 22 2.07 0.16 16.28
N SER A 23 0.88 0.32 15.69
CA SER A 23 -0.38 -0.01 16.36
C SER A 23 -1.31 -0.63 15.33
N ASN A 24 -1.64 -1.91 15.50
CA ASN A 24 -2.61 -2.68 14.73
C ASN A 24 -2.18 -3.20 13.34
N ASP A 25 -1.09 -3.99 13.27
CA ASP A 25 -0.73 -4.78 12.07
C ASP A 25 -1.94 -5.50 11.45
N SER A 26 -2.89 -5.92 12.29
CA SER A 26 -4.15 -6.55 11.88
C SER A 26 -5.07 -5.61 11.08
N ASP A 27 -5.16 -4.33 11.43
CA ASP A 27 -5.96 -3.33 10.70
C ASP A 27 -5.21 -2.92 9.43
N GLN A 28 -3.89 -2.71 9.53
CA GLN A 28 -3.02 -2.52 8.36
C GLN A 28 -3.18 -3.67 7.35
N CYS A 29 -3.19 -4.92 7.81
CA CYS A 29 -3.43 -6.10 6.98
C CYS A 29 -4.78 -6.02 6.26
N VAL A 30 -5.87 -5.77 7.00
CA VAL A 30 -7.22 -5.65 6.42
C VAL A 30 -7.28 -4.51 5.39
N MET A 31 -6.73 -3.34 5.72
CA MET A 31 -6.70 -2.17 4.84
C MET A 31 -5.89 -2.44 3.57
N LYS A 32 -4.74 -3.12 3.67
CA LYS A 32 -3.91 -3.49 2.53
C LYS A 32 -4.55 -4.57 1.68
N LEU A 33 -5.24 -5.55 2.27
CA LEU A 33 -6.04 -6.54 1.54
C LEU A 33 -7.14 -5.85 0.70
N GLN A 34 -7.84 -4.88 1.28
CA GLN A 34 -8.84 -4.07 0.57
C GLN A 34 -8.20 -3.28 -0.58
N GLU A 35 -7.06 -2.66 -0.34
CA GLU A 35 -6.31 -1.93 -1.36
C GLU A 35 -5.89 -2.83 -2.52
N VAL A 36 -5.32 -4.01 -2.25
CA VAL A 36 -4.95 -4.98 -3.29
C VAL A 36 -6.17 -5.39 -4.10
N ASN A 37 -7.29 -5.72 -3.46
CA ASN A 37 -8.51 -6.11 -4.17
C ASN A 37 -9.07 -4.98 -5.06
N SER A 38 -9.05 -3.74 -4.56
CA SER A 38 -9.44 -2.56 -5.33
C SER A 38 -8.53 -2.35 -6.54
N LYS A 39 -7.21 -2.41 -6.32
CA LYS A 39 -6.22 -2.29 -7.40
C LYS A 39 -6.34 -3.41 -8.41
N LEU A 40 -6.56 -4.65 -7.98
CA LEU A 40 -6.76 -5.80 -8.86
C LEU A 40 -8.00 -5.67 -9.73
N SER A 41 -9.07 -5.09 -9.17
CA SER A 41 -10.32 -4.80 -9.88
C SER A 41 -10.16 -3.65 -10.88
N SER A 42 -9.32 -2.66 -10.56
CA SER A 42 -9.01 -1.51 -11.42
C SER A 42 -7.88 -1.79 -12.44
N ALA A 43 -7.06 -2.80 -12.18
CA ALA A 43 -5.93 -3.21 -13.01
C ALA A 43 -6.37 -4.09 -14.18
N ALA A 44 -7.30 -3.57 -15.00
CA ALA A 44 -7.69 -4.18 -16.26
C ALA A 44 -6.51 -4.38 -17.23
N THR A 45 -5.38 -3.70 -16.98
CA THR A 45 -4.15 -3.73 -17.77
C THR A 45 -3.07 -4.69 -17.22
N LEU A 46 -3.28 -5.33 -16.07
CA LEU A 46 -2.33 -6.34 -15.57
C LEU A 46 -2.43 -7.63 -16.39
N ASP A 47 -1.29 -8.18 -16.80
CA ASP A 47 -1.24 -9.49 -17.47
C ASP A 47 -1.73 -10.61 -16.53
N ALA A 48 -2.30 -11.67 -17.11
CA ALA A 48 -2.85 -12.81 -16.37
C ALA A 48 -1.82 -13.47 -15.43
N ALA A 49 -0.54 -13.48 -15.79
CA ALA A 49 0.53 -14.00 -14.95
C ALA A 49 0.68 -13.17 -13.66
N THR A 50 0.80 -11.84 -13.78
CA THR A 50 0.92 -10.94 -12.63
C THR A 50 -0.36 -10.97 -11.78
N LYS A 51 -1.53 -11.01 -12.44
CA LYS A 51 -2.82 -11.12 -11.75
C LYS A 51 -2.89 -12.40 -10.90
N GLY A 52 -2.42 -13.53 -11.43
CA GLY A 52 -2.33 -14.79 -10.69
C GLY A 52 -1.42 -14.69 -9.46
N VAL A 53 -0.22 -14.12 -9.62
CA VAL A 53 0.73 -13.91 -8.51
C VAL A 53 0.12 -13.04 -7.40
N VAL A 54 -0.53 -11.94 -7.77
CA VAL A 54 -1.18 -11.01 -6.82
C VAL A 54 -2.33 -11.69 -6.08
N ILE A 55 -3.17 -12.46 -6.77
CA ILE A 55 -4.24 -13.25 -6.15
C ILE A 55 -3.64 -14.25 -5.15
N THR A 56 -2.65 -15.03 -5.55
CA THR A 56 -2.00 -16.01 -4.67
C THR A 56 -1.39 -15.35 -3.43
N LYS A 57 -0.69 -14.22 -3.56
CA LYS A 57 -0.16 -13.46 -2.41
C LYS A 57 -1.27 -12.95 -1.50
N THR A 58 -2.40 -12.52 -2.06
CA THR A 58 -3.59 -12.05 -1.31
C THR A 58 -4.21 -13.18 -0.49
N GLU A 59 -4.30 -14.38 -1.05
CA GLU A 59 -4.81 -15.56 -0.34
C GLU A 59 -3.86 -16.00 0.77
N GLN A 60 -2.55 -16.01 0.52
CA GLN A 60 -1.54 -16.29 1.56
C GLN A 60 -1.59 -15.26 2.69
N ALA A 61 -1.79 -13.98 2.36
CA ALA A 61 -1.93 -12.91 3.35
C ALA A 61 -3.18 -13.10 4.21
N LYS A 62 -4.31 -13.50 3.61
CA LYS A 62 -5.54 -13.82 4.34
C LYS A 62 -5.35 -15.02 5.27
N ALA A 63 -4.64 -16.05 4.82
CA ALA A 63 -4.29 -17.19 5.67
C ALA A 63 -3.37 -16.78 6.84
N ALA A 64 -2.38 -15.91 6.58
CA ALA A 64 -1.50 -15.37 7.62
C ALA A 64 -2.27 -14.57 8.67
N HIS A 65 -3.20 -13.71 8.26
CA HIS A 65 -4.09 -12.96 9.15
C HIS A 65 -4.97 -13.90 10.00
N ALA A 66 -5.55 -14.94 9.38
CA ALA A 66 -6.34 -15.95 10.10
C ALA A 66 -5.49 -16.73 11.14
N ALA A 67 -4.18 -16.85 10.90
CA ALA A 67 -3.21 -17.42 11.83
C ALA A 67 -2.69 -16.42 12.88
N ASN A 68 -3.25 -15.20 12.96
CA ASN A 68 -2.77 -14.09 13.79
C ASN A 68 -1.31 -13.66 13.47
N ASN A 69 -0.85 -13.94 12.25
CA ASN A 69 0.44 -13.51 11.73
C ASN A 69 0.26 -12.25 10.87
N ASP A 70 -0.20 -11.18 11.50
CA ASP A 70 -0.54 -9.93 10.82
C ASP A 70 0.66 -9.27 10.13
N ARG A 71 1.87 -9.44 10.69
CA ARG A 71 3.12 -8.97 10.06
C ARG A 71 3.37 -9.63 8.71
N GLU A 72 3.16 -10.94 8.61
CA GLU A 72 3.29 -11.66 7.35
C GLU A 72 2.18 -11.23 6.37
N CYS A 73 0.95 -11.04 6.84
CA CYS A 73 -0.11 -10.49 6.00
C CYS A 73 0.27 -9.12 5.41
N VAL A 74 0.76 -8.21 6.25
CA VAL A 74 1.19 -6.86 5.86
C VAL A 74 2.35 -6.92 4.86
N SER A 75 3.31 -7.84 5.05
CA SER A 75 4.42 -8.07 4.11
C SER A 75 3.94 -8.58 2.74
N LEU A 76 3.11 -9.63 2.73
CA LEU A 76 2.59 -10.25 1.51
C LEU A 76 1.71 -9.28 0.69
N THR A 77 0.86 -8.50 1.36
CA THR A 77 0.01 -7.50 0.71
C THR A 77 0.81 -6.31 0.18
N GLN A 78 1.85 -5.86 0.88
CA GLN A 78 2.76 -4.83 0.34
C GLN A 78 3.48 -5.30 -0.92
N GLN A 79 3.97 -6.54 -0.93
CA GLN A 79 4.58 -7.11 -2.13
C GLN A 79 3.57 -7.19 -3.28
N ALA A 80 2.34 -7.63 -3.02
CA ALA A 80 1.28 -7.67 -4.02
C ALA A 80 0.96 -6.28 -4.60
N LEU A 81 0.94 -5.23 -3.77
CA LEU A 81 0.76 -3.85 -4.23
C LEU A 81 1.95 -3.34 -5.03
N GLN A 82 3.18 -3.73 -4.67
CA GLN A 82 4.38 -3.39 -5.42
C GLN A 82 4.36 -4.04 -6.80
N ASP A 83 4.03 -5.34 -6.89
CA ASP A 83 3.80 -6.03 -8.16
C ASP A 83 2.80 -5.27 -9.02
N ILE A 84 1.61 -4.94 -8.48
CA ILE A 84 0.60 -4.18 -9.23
C ILE A 84 1.15 -2.83 -9.71
N GLN A 85 1.85 -2.08 -8.87
CA GLN A 85 2.40 -0.75 -9.23
C GLN A 85 3.52 -0.84 -10.25
N SER A 86 4.45 -1.78 -10.09
CA SER A 86 5.56 -1.99 -11.02
C SER A 86 5.06 -2.36 -12.41
N HIS A 87 3.98 -3.14 -12.49
CA HIS A 87 3.37 -3.52 -13.75
C HIS A 87 2.39 -2.45 -14.30
N ALA A 88 1.84 -1.58 -13.45
CA ALA A 88 0.97 -0.46 -13.87
C ALA A 88 1.74 0.80 -14.32
N HIS A 89 2.96 1.03 -13.83
CA HIS A 89 3.78 2.21 -14.17
C HIS A 89 4.72 1.97 -15.37
N GLY A 90 4.81 0.73 -15.87
CA GLY A 90 5.62 0.38 -17.05
C GLY A 90 4.97 0.68 -18.39
N GLN A 91 3.91 1.50 -18.44
CA GLN A 91 3.15 1.88 -19.64
C GLN A 91 3.21 3.40 -19.82
#